data_AF-A0A941S7C3-F1
#
_entry.id   AF-A0A941S7C3-F1
#
_cell.length_a   1.000
_cell.length_b   1.000
_cell.length_c   1.000
_cell.angle_alpha   90.00
_cell.angle_beta   90.00
_cell.angle_gamma   90.00
#
_symmetry.space_group_name_H-M   'P 1'
#
loop_
_entity.id
_entity.type
_entity.pdbx_description
1 polymer ?
#
loop_
_entity_poly.entity_id
_entity_poly.type
_entity_poly.pdbx_seq_one_letter_code
_entity_poly.pdbx_strand_id
1 'polypeptide(L)'
;MSLADPQSSPSAEHAGLLFVTILISLFSLAPGLAHLFELPRKMMLEREDYFTVQQIYSGWALFGYVLAAQFIALVMLAWAWHRQPELLRAALTALSLLIAAQILFWTFTFPANTATRNWTEIPANWEALRRNWEFSHAAGALCQFGGLVYLIRASLRGG
;
A
#
# COMPACT_ATOMS: atom_id res chain seq x y z
N MET A 1 47.46 -4.00 -1.00
CA MET A 1 46.27 -4.74 -1.45
C MET A 1 45.41 -4.96 -0.21
N SER A 2 44.52 -4.00 0.08
CA SER A 2 43.63 -4.06 1.26
C SER A 2 42.52 -5.05 0.92
N LEU A 3 42.45 -6.14 1.68
CA LEU A 3 41.32 -7.06 1.65
C LEU A 3 40.12 -6.29 2.18
N ALA A 4 39.12 -6.09 1.32
CA ALA A 4 37.85 -5.50 1.71
C ALA A 4 37.26 -6.31 2.87
N ASP A 5 36.83 -5.60 3.91
CA ASP A 5 36.20 -6.14 5.09
C ASP A 5 34.89 -6.87 4.71
N PRO A 6 34.75 -8.19 4.97
CA PRO A 6 33.59 -8.95 4.51
C PRO A 6 32.27 -8.66 5.24
N GLN A 7 32.25 -7.79 6.26
CA GLN A 7 31.04 -7.48 7.02
C GLN A 7 31.02 -6.03 7.50
N SER A 8 30.79 -5.07 6.60
CA SER A 8 30.34 -3.75 7.05
C SER A 8 28.91 -3.89 7.57
N SER A 9 28.73 -3.73 8.88
CA SER A 9 27.42 -3.49 9.49
C SER A 9 26.67 -2.43 8.67
N PRO A 10 25.35 -2.58 8.42
CA PRO A 10 24.62 -1.61 7.62
C PRO A 10 24.86 -0.20 8.19
N SER A 11 25.28 0.73 7.33
CA SER A 11 25.49 2.11 7.73
C SER A 11 24.22 2.66 8.38
N ALA A 12 24.36 3.50 9.41
CA ALA A 12 23.22 4.10 10.12
C ALA A 12 22.22 4.77 9.16
N GLU A 13 22.71 5.25 8.01
CA GLU A 13 21.91 5.79 6.91
C GLU A 13 20.94 4.77 6.29
N HIS A 14 21.37 3.53 6.04
CA HIS A 14 20.50 2.47 5.53
C HIS A 14 19.43 2.08 6.55
N ALA A 15 19.79 2.02 7.83
CA ALA A 15 18.84 1.74 8.91
C ALA A 15 17.79 2.87 9.04
N GLY A 16 18.22 4.12 8.97
CA GLY A 16 17.32 5.28 8.95
C GLY A 16 16.37 5.29 7.76
N LEU A 17 16.88 5.02 6.55
CA LEU A 17 16.05 4.93 5.34
C LEU A 17 15.02 3.81 5.44
N LEU A 18 15.41 2.62 5.93
CA LEU A 18 14.49 1.50 6.14
C LEU A 18 13.41 1.86 7.15
N PHE A 19 13.78 2.46 8.29
CA PHE A 19 12.84 2.88 9.32
C PHE A 19 11.78 3.86 8.76
N VAL A 20 12.23 4.89 8.05
CA VAL A 20 11.32 5.85 7.40
C VAL A 20 10.44 5.17 6.35
N THR A 21 10.99 4.24 5.57
CA THR A 21 10.23 3.48 4.56
C THR A 21 9.13 2.63 5.20
N ILE A 22 9.43 1.99 6.34
CA ILE A 22 8.44 1.22 7.13
C ILE A 22 7.35 2.14 7.67
N LEU A 23 7.71 3.29 8.26
CA LEU A 23 6.73 4.25 8.76
C LEU A 23 5.80 4.77 7.66
N ILE A 24 6.33 5.21 6.53
CA ILE A 24 5.52 5.68 5.40
C ILE A 24 4.63 4.55 4.85
N SER A 25 5.15 3.31 4.81
CA SER A 25 4.36 2.15 4.39
C SER A 25 3.20 1.86 5.34
N LEU A 26 3.39 2.00 6.65
CA LEU A 26 2.31 1.86 7.64
C LEU A 26 1.19 2.89 7.42
N PHE A 27 1.54 4.16 7.22
CA PHE A 27 0.55 5.21 6.94
C PHE A 27 -0.16 5.00 5.60
N SER A 28 0.55 4.55 4.57
CA SER A 28 -0.02 4.25 3.25
C SER A 28 -0.99 3.06 3.28
N LEU A 29 -0.73 2.10 4.16
CA LEU A 29 -1.54 0.89 4.33
C LEU A 29 -2.86 1.16 5.08
N ALA A 30 -2.93 2.18 5.94
CA ALA A 30 -4.06 2.42 6.84
C ALA A 30 -5.43 2.49 6.12
N PRO A 31 -5.61 3.24 5.00
CA PRO A 31 -6.88 3.24 4.27
C PRO A 31 -7.28 1.85 3.75
N GLY A 32 -6.31 1.10 3.22
CA GLY A 32 -6.56 -0.25 2.72
C GLY A 32 -7.01 -1.22 3.82
N LEU A 33 -6.39 -1.13 5.01
CA LEU A 33 -6.80 -1.95 6.15
C LEU A 33 -8.21 -1.60 6.65
N ALA A 34 -8.58 -0.31 6.66
CA ALA A 34 -9.95 0.09 7.00
C ALA A 34 -10.96 -0.63 6.10
N HIS A 35 -10.78 -0.55 4.78
CA HIS A 35 -11.62 -1.26 3.82
C HIS A 35 -11.64 -2.77 4.04
N LEU A 36 -10.47 -3.40 4.24
CA LEU A 36 -10.36 -4.84 4.47
C LEU A 36 -11.17 -5.29 5.69
N PHE A 37 -11.07 -4.58 6.82
CA PHE A 37 -11.74 -4.97 8.06
C PHE A 37 -13.22 -4.57 8.10
N GLU A 38 -13.61 -3.51 7.41
CA GLU A 38 -15.01 -3.08 7.31
C GLU A 38 -15.82 -3.88 6.27
N LEU A 39 -15.13 -4.52 5.32
CA LEU A 39 -15.71 -5.25 4.18
C LEU A 39 -16.91 -6.13 4.56
N PRO A 40 -16.84 -7.04 5.56
CA PRO A 40 -17.95 -7.94 5.85
C PRO A 40 -19.23 -7.18 6.23
N ARG A 41 -19.09 -6.09 6.98
CA ARG A 41 -20.25 -5.30 7.43
C ARG A 41 -20.78 -4.41 6.31
N LYS A 42 -19.89 -3.78 5.53
CA LYS A 42 -20.28 -2.92 4.41
C LYS A 42 -21.04 -3.65 3.30
N MET A 43 -20.70 -4.92 3.06
CA MET A 43 -21.41 -5.73 2.06
C MET A 43 -22.86 -6.06 2.46
N MET A 44 -23.21 -5.94 3.75
CA MET A 44 -24.57 -6.14 4.27
C MET A 44 -25.39 -4.85 4.35
N LEU A 45 -24.79 -3.69 4.09
CA LEU A 45 -25.52 -2.42 4.13
C LEU A 45 -26.47 -2.32 2.95
N GLU A 46 -27.65 -1.78 3.23
CA GLU A 46 -28.57 -1.28 2.23
C GLU A 46 -27.96 -0.07 1.52
N ARG A 47 -28.51 0.28 0.36
CA ARG A 47 -27.93 1.27 -0.55
C ARG A 47 -27.70 2.62 0.12
N GLU A 48 -28.71 3.19 0.75
CA GLU A 48 -28.65 4.53 1.36
C GLU A 48 -27.63 4.57 2.51
N ASP A 49 -27.57 3.51 3.32
CA ASP A 49 -26.61 3.38 4.42
C ASP A 49 -25.17 3.25 3.90
N TYR A 50 -24.96 2.45 2.86
CA TYR A 50 -23.64 2.30 2.24
C TYR A 50 -23.11 3.64 1.71
N PHE A 51 -23.95 4.38 0.98
CA PHE A 51 -23.57 5.70 0.44
C PHE A 51 -23.32 6.73 1.54
N THR A 52 -24.09 6.68 2.62
CA THR A 52 -23.87 7.52 3.81
C THR A 52 -22.51 7.22 4.45
N VAL A 53 -22.20 5.93 4.69
CA VAL A 53 -20.91 5.50 5.24
C VAL A 53 -19.77 5.89 4.31
N GLN A 54 -19.93 5.79 2.99
CA GLN A 54 -18.86 6.18 2.05
C GLN A 54 -18.43 7.65 2.16
N GLN A 55 -19.30 8.54 2.63
CA GLN A 55 -18.95 9.96 2.78
C GLN A 55 -17.87 10.20 3.86
N ILE A 56 -17.66 9.28 4.80
CA ILE A 56 -16.60 9.42 5.81
C ILE A 56 -15.19 9.34 5.22
N TYR A 57 -15.06 8.82 3.98
CA TYR A 57 -13.80 8.76 3.25
C TYR A 57 -13.53 10.00 2.39
N SER A 58 -14.39 11.02 2.47
CA SER A 58 -14.14 12.29 1.78
C SER A 58 -12.77 12.86 2.19
N GLY A 59 -11.97 13.25 1.19
CA GLY A 59 -10.60 13.74 1.39
C GLY A 59 -9.51 12.65 1.48
N TRP A 60 -9.86 11.36 1.52
CA TRP A 60 -8.86 10.29 1.58
C TRP A 60 -7.96 10.18 0.35
N ALA A 61 -8.31 10.85 -0.76
CA ALA A 61 -7.44 10.99 -1.92
C ALA A 61 -6.06 11.61 -1.56
N LEU A 62 -5.96 12.38 -0.47
CA LEU A 62 -4.70 12.93 0.03
C LEU A 62 -3.67 11.86 0.44
N PHE A 63 -4.10 10.63 0.78
CA PHE A 63 -3.18 9.51 0.99
C PHE A 63 -2.40 9.14 -0.28
N GLY A 64 -2.83 9.60 -1.47
CA GLY A 64 -2.05 9.52 -2.70
C GLY A 64 -0.66 10.16 -2.59
N TYR A 65 -0.50 11.23 -1.81
CA TYR A 65 0.82 11.83 -1.55
C TYR A 65 1.71 10.92 -0.68
N VAL A 66 1.10 10.24 0.31
CA VAL A 66 1.82 9.28 1.16
C VAL A 66 2.25 8.06 0.35
N LEU A 67 1.38 7.57 -0.54
CA LEU A 67 1.70 6.48 -1.48
C LEU A 67 2.84 6.87 -2.43
N ALA A 68 2.85 8.11 -2.94
CA ALA A 68 3.96 8.60 -3.77
C ALA A 68 5.28 8.64 -2.99
N ALA A 69 5.25 9.12 -1.74
CA ALA A 69 6.41 9.08 -0.86
C ALA A 69 6.87 7.64 -0.57
N GLN A 70 5.94 6.70 -0.39
CA GLN A 70 6.23 5.28 -0.19
C GLN A 70 6.96 4.69 -1.41
N PHE A 71 6.45 4.96 -2.61
CA PHE A 71 7.07 4.50 -3.85
C PHE A 71 8.51 5.01 -3.99
N ILE A 72 8.73 6.30 -3.75
CA ILE A 72 10.06 6.91 -3.80
C ILE A 72 10.99 6.25 -2.76
N ALA A 73 10.52 6.08 -1.53
CA ALA A 73 11.29 5.44 -0.46
C ALA A 73 11.69 3.99 -0.80
N LEU A 74 10.77 3.20 -1.38
CA LEU A 74 11.05 1.84 -1.84
C LEU A 74 12.09 1.80 -2.98
N VAL A 75 12.03 2.73 -3.92
CA VAL A 75 13.03 2.86 -5.00
C VAL A 75 14.39 3.23 -4.43
N MET A 76 14.45 4.20 -3.53
CA MET A 76 15.69 4.59 -2.84
C MET A 76 16.28 3.42 -2.05
N LEU A 77 15.44 2.64 -1.38
CA LEU A 77 15.86 1.48 -0.59
C LEU A 77 16.42 0.36 -1.50
N ALA A 78 15.75 0.07 -2.62
CA ALA A 78 16.25 -0.87 -3.62
C ALA A 78 17.61 -0.41 -4.20
N TRP A 79 17.77 0.88 -4.49
CA TRP A 79 19.04 1.44 -4.93
C TRP A 79 20.13 1.31 -3.85
N ALA A 80 19.85 1.68 -2.61
CA ALA A 80 20.79 1.57 -1.51
C ALA A 80 21.28 0.13 -1.29
N TRP A 81 20.38 -0.85 -1.46
CA TRP A 81 20.68 -2.26 -1.29
C TRP A 81 21.11 -3.00 -2.56
N HIS A 82 21.45 -2.31 -3.65
CA HIS A 82 21.76 -2.96 -4.94
C HIS A 82 22.91 -3.99 -4.89
N ARG A 83 23.83 -3.89 -3.91
CA ARG A 83 24.92 -4.86 -3.68
C ARG A 83 24.62 -5.93 -2.63
N GLN A 84 23.41 -5.95 -2.07
CA GLN A 84 22.98 -6.87 -1.02
C GLN A 84 21.78 -7.68 -1.52
N PRO A 85 21.99 -8.81 -2.24
CA PRO A 85 20.93 -9.49 -2.99
C PRO A 85 19.70 -9.84 -2.16
N GLU A 86 19.88 -10.28 -0.92
CA GLU A 86 18.79 -10.63 -0.01
C GLU A 86 17.91 -9.41 0.33
N LEU A 87 18.53 -8.27 0.68
CA LEU A 87 17.81 -7.05 1.02
C LEU A 87 17.19 -6.40 -0.23
N LEU A 88 17.92 -6.40 -1.34
CA LEU A 88 17.41 -5.95 -2.64
C LEU A 88 16.14 -6.70 -3.02
N ARG A 89 16.14 -8.03 -2.90
CA ARG A 89 14.93 -8.84 -3.16
C ARG A 89 13.76 -8.42 -2.29
N ALA A 90 13.99 -8.16 -0.99
CA ALA A 90 12.92 -7.68 -0.10
C ALA A 90 12.34 -6.33 -0.56
N ALA A 91 13.20 -5.36 -0.91
CA ALA A 91 12.75 -4.06 -1.41
C ALA A 91 12.01 -4.18 -2.75
N LEU A 92 12.52 -4.98 -3.69
CA LEU A 92 11.87 -5.21 -4.99
C LEU A 92 10.54 -5.96 -4.86
N THR A 93 10.42 -6.91 -3.92
CA THR A 93 9.15 -7.59 -3.63
C THR A 93 8.14 -6.61 -3.06
N ALA A 94 8.53 -5.77 -2.09
CA ALA A 94 7.65 -4.75 -1.53
C ALA A 94 7.20 -3.74 -2.61
N LEU A 95 8.11 -3.29 -3.47
CA LEU A 95 7.81 -2.41 -4.60
C LEU A 95 6.85 -3.06 -5.60
N SER A 96 7.07 -4.33 -5.95
CA SER A 96 6.20 -5.08 -6.87
C SER A 96 4.79 -5.25 -6.29
N LEU A 97 4.67 -5.50 -4.98
CA LEU A 97 3.38 -5.60 -4.31
C LEU A 97 2.65 -4.25 -4.23
N LEU A 98 3.37 -3.15 -4.01
CA LEU A 98 2.80 -1.81 -4.12
C LEU A 98 2.27 -1.55 -5.53
N ILE A 99 3.04 -1.89 -6.57
CA ILE A 99 2.62 -1.74 -7.97
C ILE A 99 1.37 -2.60 -8.25
N ALA A 100 1.31 -3.84 -7.77
CA ALA A 100 0.13 -4.68 -7.90
C ALA A 100 -1.11 -4.05 -7.24
N ALA A 101 -0.96 -3.47 -6.04
CA ALA A 101 -2.04 -2.72 -5.38
C ALA A 101 -2.48 -1.50 -6.21
N GLN A 102 -1.54 -0.79 -6.84
CA GLN A 102 -1.88 0.32 -7.74
C GLN A 102 -2.62 -0.16 -9.00
N ILE A 103 -2.22 -1.28 -9.60
CA ILE A 103 -2.95 -1.87 -10.74
C ILE A 103 -4.39 -2.18 -10.35
N LEU A 104 -4.62 -2.77 -9.17
CA LEU A 104 -5.97 -3.03 -8.64
C LEU A 104 -6.78 -1.73 -8.49
N PHE A 105 -6.15 -0.70 -7.91
CA PHE A 105 -6.78 0.61 -7.74
C PHE A 105 -7.22 1.21 -9.07
N TRP A 106 -6.31 1.31 -10.04
CA TRP A 106 -6.59 1.93 -11.33
C TRP A 106 -7.58 1.12 -12.18
N THR A 107 -7.61 -0.20 -12.01
CA THR A 107 -8.51 -1.07 -12.76
C THR A 107 -9.92 -1.11 -12.20
N PHE A 108 -10.10 -1.05 -10.88
CA PHE A 108 -11.39 -1.31 -10.23
C PHE A 108 -11.86 -0.16 -9.33
N THR A 109 -10.99 0.37 -8.48
CA THR A 109 -11.35 1.43 -7.51
C THR A 109 -11.60 2.76 -8.21
N PHE A 110 -10.67 3.20 -9.07
CA PHE A 110 -10.74 4.49 -9.74
C PHE A 110 -11.95 4.63 -10.68
N PRO A 111 -12.29 3.62 -11.51
CA PRO A 111 -13.51 3.68 -12.32
C PRO A 111 -14.78 3.77 -11.48
N ALA A 112 -14.85 3.06 -10.35
CA ALA A 112 -16.00 3.13 -9.44
C ALA A 112 -16.11 4.49 -8.75
N ASN A 113 -15.00 5.09 -8.32
CA ASN A 113 -14.98 6.48 -7.84
C ASN A 113 -15.49 7.45 -8.91
N THR A 114 -15.04 7.29 -10.16
CA THR A 114 -15.45 8.15 -11.27
C THR A 114 -16.94 8.02 -11.56
N ALA A 115 -17.45 6.79 -11.70
CA ALA A 115 -18.85 6.52 -12.04
C ALA A 115 -19.84 6.98 -10.95
N THR A 116 -19.42 7.01 -9.69
CA THR A 116 -20.25 7.42 -8.55
C THR A 116 -20.00 8.87 -8.13
N ARG A 117 -19.12 9.60 -8.82
CA ARG A 117 -18.57 10.91 -8.40
C ARG A 117 -18.09 10.90 -6.94
N ASN A 118 -17.28 9.91 -6.59
CA ASN A 118 -16.83 9.61 -5.23
C ASN A 118 -18.00 9.34 -4.28
N TRP A 119 -18.88 8.43 -4.71
CA TRP A 119 -20.02 7.95 -3.93
C TRP A 119 -21.05 9.03 -3.56
N THR A 120 -21.15 10.12 -4.33
CA THR A 120 -22.21 11.14 -4.18
C THR A 120 -23.39 10.94 -5.12
N GLU A 121 -23.21 10.15 -6.18
CA GLU A 121 -24.25 9.78 -7.15
C GLU A 121 -24.45 8.27 -7.15
N ILE A 122 -25.69 7.81 -7.35
CA ILE A 122 -26.09 6.40 -7.32
C ILE A 122 -26.42 5.91 -8.74
N PRO A 123 -25.46 5.27 -9.45
CA PRO A 123 -25.72 4.67 -10.76
C PRO A 123 -26.59 3.42 -10.66
N ALA A 124 -27.21 3.02 -11.78
CA ALA A 124 -28.00 1.79 -11.84
C ALA A 124 -27.21 0.52 -11.49
N ASN A 125 -25.90 0.47 -11.79
CA ASN A 125 -25.01 -0.66 -11.53
C ASN A 125 -24.21 -0.52 -10.22
N TRP A 126 -24.67 0.30 -9.25
CA TRP A 126 -23.92 0.61 -8.02
C TRP A 126 -23.45 -0.63 -7.24
N GLU A 127 -24.22 -1.73 -7.21
CA GLU A 127 -23.83 -2.94 -6.49
C GLU A 127 -22.56 -3.60 -7.04
N ALA A 128 -22.44 -3.61 -8.37
CA ALA A 128 -21.25 -4.12 -9.04
C ALA A 128 -20.05 -3.20 -8.77
N LEU A 129 -20.28 -1.88 -8.78
CA LEU A 129 -19.25 -0.89 -8.43
C LEU A 129 -18.81 -1.06 -6.97
N ARG A 130 -19.74 -1.23 -6.02
CA ARG A 130 -19.47 -1.51 -4.60
C ARG A 130 -18.57 -2.73 -4.45
N ARG A 131 -18.98 -3.85 -5.06
CA ARG A 131 -18.21 -5.10 -4.98
C ARG A 131 -16.80 -4.89 -5.52
N ASN A 132 -16.65 -4.34 -6.72
CA ASN A 132 -15.34 -4.14 -7.31
C ASN A 132 -14.47 -3.19 -6.47
N TRP A 133 -15.05 -2.12 -5.94
CA TRP A 133 -14.35 -1.12 -5.16
C TRP A 133 -13.88 -1.66 -3.80
N GLU A 134 -14.75 -2.30 -3.03
CA GLU A 134 -14.39 -2.82 -1.71
C GLU A 134 -13.41 -3.99 -1.80
N PHE A 135 -13.63 -4.94 -2.73
CA PHE A 135 -12.72 -6.08 -2.91
C PHE A 135 -11.35 -5.68 -3.49
N SER A 136 -11.30 -4.67 -4.37
CA SER A 136 -10.00 -4.18 -4.88
C SER A 136 -9.19 -3.47 -3.79
N HIS A 137 -9.83 -2.69 -2.91
CA HIS A 137 -9.16 -2.14 -1.74
C HIS A 137 -8.67 -3.23 -0.79
N ALA A 138 -9.50 -4.22 -0.47
CA ALA A 138 -9.13 -5.35 0.38
C ALA A 138 -7.94 -6.13 -0.19
N ALA A 139 -7.97 -6.46 -1.48
CA ALA A 139 -6.86 -7.14 -2.16
C ALA A 139 -5.58 -6.27 -2.19
N GLY A 140 -5.70 -4.97 -2.49
CA GLY A 140 -4.59 -4.03 -2.45
C GLY A 140 -3.98 -3.88 -1.05
N ALA A 141 -4.80 -3.94 0.00
CA ALA A 141 -4.34 -3.93 1.38
C ALA A 141 -3.50 -5.16 1.72
N LEU A 142 -3.93 -6.36 1.27
CA LEU A 142 -3.17 -7.59 1.46
C LEU A 142 -1.82 -7.54 0.72
N CYS A 143 -1.78 -7.00 -0.50
CA CYS A 143 -0.53 -6.78 -1.23
C CYS A 143 0.42 -5.86 -0.44
N GLN A 144 -0.06 -4.69 -0.02
CA GLN A 144 0.76 -3.73 0.71
C GLN A 144 1.22 -4.26 2.08
N PHE A 145 0.34 -4.96 2.80
CA PHE A 145 0.69 -5.64 4.05
C PHE A 145 1.78 -6.70 3.81
N GLY A 146 1.67 -7.50 2.76
CA GLY A 146 2.72 -8.43 2.34
C GLY A 146 4.05 -7.71 2.13
N GLY A 147 4.05 -6.58 1.41
CA GLY A 147 5.24 -5.74 1.20
C GLY A 147 5.86 -5.26 2.51
N LEU A 148 5.03 -4.79 3.44
CA LEU A 148 5.46 -4.37 4.77
C LEU A 148 6.09 -5.52 5.57
N VAL A 149 5.52 -6.73 5.50
CA VAL A 149 6.09 -7.93 6.15
C VAL A 149 7.49 -8.24 5.63
N TYR A 150 7.74 -8.10 4.31
CA TYR A 150 9.08 -8.26 3.75
C TYR A 150 10.07 -7.21 4.25
N LEU A 151 9.64 -5.95 4.39
CA LEU A 151 10.49 -4.88 4.94
C LEU A 151 10.84 -5.12 6.42
N ILE A 152 9.86 -5.52 7.24
CA ILE A 152 10.08 -5.86 8.65
C ILE A 152 11.01 -7.07 8.77
N ARG A 153 10.82 -8.10 7.95
CA ARG A 153 11.73 -9.24 7.93
C ARG A 153 13.16 -8.85 7.53
N ALA A 154 13.31 -7.89 6.62
CA ALA A 154 14.62 -7.36 6.25
C ALA A 154 15.27 -6.60 7.43
N SER A 155 14.49 -5.84 8.21
CA SER A 155 15.01 -5.11 9.38
C SER A 155 15.54 -6.03 10.48
N LEU A 156 14.98 -7.24 10.61
CA LEU A 156 15.46 -8.25 11.57
C LEU A 156 16.76 -8.95 11.14
N ARG A 157 17.14 -8.83 9.87
CA ARG A 157 18.33 -9.49 9.30
C ARG A 157 19.50 -8.54 9.10
N GLY A 158 19.23 -7.23 9.08
CA GLY A 158 20.22 -6.17 9.02
C GLY A 158 20.56 -5.57 10.40
N GLY A 159 20.19 -6.25 11.50
CA GLY A 159 20.64 -5.93 12.86
C GLY A 159 21.78 -6.81 13.29
#